data_AF-A0A357T1X6-F1
#
_entry.id   AF-A0A357T1X6-F1
#
_cell.length_a   1.000
_cell.length_b   1.000
_cell.length_c   1.000
_cell.angle_alpha   90.00
_cell.angle_beta   90.00
_cell.angle_gamma   90.00
#
_symmetry.space_group_name_H-M   'P 1'
#
loop_
_entity.id
_entity.type
_entity.pdbx_description
1 polymer ?
#
loop_
_entity_poly.entity_id
_entity_poly.type
_entity_poly.pdbx_seq_one_letter_code
_entity_poly.pdbx_strand_id
1 'polypeptide(L)'
;NTPIQGSAADLIKLAMVRAEERLRKEQIPGALLLQVHDELLIEVEREALQEAGKILREEMEKAFSLKVPLRVDVKSGENWGDLL
;
A
#
# COMPACT_ATOMS: atom_id res chain seq x y z
N ASN A 1 -24.94 -4.91 -1.45
CA ASN A 1 -23.59 -4.48 -1.88
C ASN A 1 -22.77 -3.95 -0.71
N THR A 2 -23.42 -3.32 0.28
CA THR A 2 -22.81 -2.74 1.50
C THR A 2 -21.80 -3.64 2.24
N PRO A 3 -22.01 -4.96 2.41
CA PRO A 3 -21.03 -5.79 3.11
C PRO A 3 -19.71 -5.96 2.34
N ILE A 4 -19.78 -6.14 1.02
CA ILE A 4 -18.60 -6.39 0.17
C ILE A 4 -17.77 -5.11 0.05
N GLN A 5 -18.41 -3.99 -0.28
CA GLN A 5 -17.73 -2.70 -0.44
C GLN A 5 -17.25 -2.13 0.91
N GLY A 6 -18.01 -2.34 1.98
CA GLY A 6 -17.63 -1.93 3.33
C GLY A 6 -16.38 -2.67 3.81
N SER A 7 -16.36 -4.01 3.70
CA SER A 7 -15.19 -4.79 4.10
C SER A 7 -13.94 -4.48 3.28
N ALA A 8 -14.07 -4.22 1.97
CA ALA A 8 -12.94 -3.77 1.15
C ALA A 8 -12.39 -2.40 1.64
N ALA A 9 -13.29 -1.46 1.97
CA ALA A 9 -12.91 -0.16 2.52
C ALA A 9 -12.22 -0.27 3.90
N ASP A 10 -12.64 -1.22 4.73
CA ASP A 10 -11.99 -1.47 6.03
C ASP A 10 -10.59 -2.06 5.85
N LEU A 11 -10.42 -2.99 4.90
CA LEU A 11 -9.12 -3.60 4.58
C LEU A 11 -8.10 -2.57 4.10
N ILE A 12 -8.48 -1.71 3.15
CA ILE A 12 -7.55 -0.71 2.61
C ILE A 12 -7.16 0.31 3.69
N LYS A 13 -8.09 0.74 4.56
CA LYS A 13 -7.78 1.63 5.69
C LYS A 13 -6.81 0.99 6.68
N LEU A 14 -6.99 -0.29 6.97
CA LEU A 14 -6.08 -1.03 7.83
C LEU A 14 -4.68 -1.14 7.20
N ALA A 15 -4.61 -1.42 5.90
CA ALA A 15 -3.35 -1.46 5.16
C ALA A 15 -2.64 -0.10 5.16
N MET A 16 -3.37 1.01 4.96
CA MET A 16 -2.83 2.38 5.00
C MET A 16 -2.16 2.66 6.35
N VAL A 17 -2.83 2.38 7.46
CA VAL A 17 -2.29 2.63 8.81
C VAL A 17 -1.02 1.81 9.04
N ARG A 18 -1.03 0.52 8.68
CA ARG A 18 0.13 -0.36 8.90
C ARG A 18 1.33 -0.01 8.04
N ALA A 19 1.10 0.29 6.76
CA ALA A 19 2.15 0.72 5.85
C ALA A 19 2.82 2.00 6.37
N GLU A 20 2.03 3.01 6.73
CA GLU A 20 2.52 4.28 7.29
C GLU A 20 3.32 4.08 8.59
N GLU A 21 2.78 3.27 9.52
CA GLU A 21 3.48 2.95 10.77
C GLU A 21 4.81 2.25 10.54
N ARG A 22 4.87 1.32 9.58
CA ARG A 22 6.09 0.58 9.26
C ARG A 22 7.13 1.43 8.54
N LEU A 23 6.72 2.23 7.56
CA LEU A 23 7.60 3.21 6.91
C LEU A 23 8.25 4.13 7.95
N ARG A 24 7.46 4.67 8.89
CA ARG A 24 7.97 5.51 9.98
C ARG A 24 8.90 4.75 10.93
N LYS A 25 8.55 3.54 11.32
CA LYS A 25 9.34 2.72 12.26
C LYS A 25 10.70 2.33 11.67
N GLU A 26 10.74 2.01 10.38
CA GLU A 26 11.94 1.62 9.66
C GLU A 26 12.70 2.82 9.07
N GLN A 27 12.22 4.05 9.33
CA GLN A 27 12.81 5.31 8.86
C GLN A 27 12.96 5.36 7.33
N ILE A 28 12.00 4.77 6.62
CA ILE A 28 11.96 4.78 5.17
C ILE A 28 11.47 6.16 4.71
N PRO A 29 12.25 6.90 3.91
CA PRO A 29 11.89 8.24 3.46
C PRO A 29 10.85 8.15 2.33
N GLY A 30 9.59 7.99 2.73
CA GLY A 30 8.44 8.00 1.83
C GLY A 30 7.15 8.42 2.54
N ALA A 31 6.17 8.83 1.76
CA ALA A 31 4.89 9.34 2.25
C ALA A 31 3.74 8.80 1.40
N LEU A 32 2.65 8.40 2.06
CA LEU A 32 1.39 8.08 1.38
C LEU A 32 0.74 9.34 0.82
N LEU A 33 0.61 9.41 -0.50
CA LEU A 33 0.06 10.57 -1.20
C LEU A 33 -1.45 10.44 -1.44
N LEU A 34 -1.86 9.31 -2.02
CA LEU A 34 -3.23 9.11 -2.46
C LEU A 34 -3.67 7.67 -2.22
N GLN A 35 -4.97 7.52 -1.99
CA GLN A 35 -5.66 6.25 -2.06
C GLN A 35 -6.76 6.37 -3.12
N VAL A 36 -6.77 5.47 -4.09
CA VAL A 36 -7.75 5.45 -5.19
C VAL A 36 -8.32 4.05 -5.27
N HIS A 37 -9.57 3.87 -4.88
CA HIS A 37 -10.24 2.56 -4.82
C HIS A 37 -9.47 1.54 -3.95
N ASP A 38 -8.74 0.61 -4.55
CA ASP A 38 -7.93 -0.42 -3.91
C ASP A 38 -6.41 -0.19 -4.07
N GLU A 39 -6.03 0.96 -4.65
CA GLU A 39 -4.64 1.34 -4.90
C GLU A 39 -4.14 2.38 -3.89
N LEU A 40 -2.86 2.24 -3.52
CA LEU A 40 -2.11 3.22 -2.72
C LEU A 40 -0.98 3.80 -3.58
N LEU A 41 -0.91 5.13 -3.65
CA LEU A 41 0.19 5.85 -4.27
C LEU A 41 1.06 6.46 -3.17
N ILE A 42 2.35 6.14 -3.20
CA ILE A 42 3.35 6.75 -2.32
C ILE A 42 4.38 7.50 -3.14
N GLU A 43 4.97 8.54 -2.56
CA GLU A 43 6.27 9.05 -3.00
C GLU A 43 7.35 8.54 -2.06
N VAL A 44 8.55 8.31 -2.61
CA VAL A 44 9.68 7.77 -1.87
C VAL A 44 10.98 8.24 -2.51
N GLU A 45 12.03 8.42 -1.72
CA GLU A 45 13.37 8.64 -2.26
C GLU A 45 13.82 7.44 -3.11
N ARG A 46 14.60 7.70 -4.16
CA ARG A 46 14.99 6.69 -5.15
C ARG A 46 15.72 5.51 -4.53
N GLU A 47 16.55 5.79 -3.53
CA GLU A 47 17.35 4.82 -2.79
C GLU A 47 16.49 3.89 -1.93
N ALA A 48 15.30 4.33 -1.53
CA ALA A 48 14.37 3.61 -0.66
C ALA A 48 13.25 2.87 -1.41
N LEU A 49 13.19 3.01 -2.74
CA LEU A 49 12.14 2.46 -3.61
C LEU A 49 11.89 0.95 -3.41
N GLN A 50 12.95 0.15 -3.31
CA GLN A 50 12.84 -1.31 -3.14
C GLN A 50 12.24 -1.69 -1.78
N GLU A 51 12.72 -1.06 -0.70
CA GLU A 51 12.23 -1.37 0.65
C GLU A 51 10.80 -0.85 0.86
N ALA A 52 10.50 0.36 0.38
CA ALA A 52 9.14 0.91 0.43
C ALA A 52 8.13 0.05 -0.33
N GLY A 53 8.49 -0.41 -1.54
CA GLY A 53 7.65 -1.33 -2.32
C GLY A 53 7.40 -2.66 -1.62
N LYS A 54 8.42 -3.21 -0.97
CA LYS A 54 8.30 -4.44 -0.15
C LYS A 54 7.38 -4.22 1.05
N ILE A 55 7.54 -3.12 1.79
CA ILE A 55 6.68 -2.76 2.92
C ILE A 55 5.22 -2.64 2.47
N LEU A 56 4.95 -1.90 1.39
CA LEU A 56 3.60 -1.75 0.86
C LEU A 56 2.96 -3.10 0.53
N ARG A 57 3.65 -3.94 -0.24
CA ARG A 57 3.15 -5.28 -0.57
C ARG A 57 2.84 -6.08 0.69
N GLU A 58 3.80 -6.16 1.62
CA GLU A 58 3.64 -6.97 2.82
C GLU A 58 2.49 -6.48 3.71
N GLU A 59 2.38 -5.18 3.96
CA GLU A 59 1.34 -4.63 4.84
C GLU A 59 -0.05 -4.68 4.21
N MET A 60 -0.15 -4.52 2.88
CA MET A 60 -1.43 -4.66 2.16
C MET A 60 -1.86 -6.13 2.07
N GLU A 61 -0.97 -7.07 1.72
CA GLU A 61 -1.33 -8.50 1.62
C GLU A 61 -1.65 -9.11 3.00
N LYS A 62 -0.99 -8.64 4.06
CA LYS A 62 -1.18 -9.14 5.43
C LYS A 62 -2.15 -8.29 6.25
N ALA A 63 -2.81 -7.31 5.64
CA ALA A 63 -3.75 -6.42 6.32
C ALA A 63 -4.77 -7.22 7.16
N PHE A 64 -5.30 -8.30 6.60
CA PHE A 64 -6.22 -9.19 7.30
C PHE A 64 -6.11 -10.64 6.80
N SER A 65 -6.32 -11.61 7.69
CA SER A 65 -6.32 -13.02 7.32
C SER A 65 -7.67 -13.43 6.72
N LEU A 66 -7.66 -13.76 5.43
CA LEU A 66 -8.83 -14.22 4.68
C LEU A 66 -8.64 -15.68 4.25
N LYS A 67 -9.75 -16.36 3.93
CA LYS A 67 -9.70 -17.74 3.39
C LYS A 67 -8.98 -17.83 2.05
N VAL A 68 -8.93 -16.73 1.31
CA VAL A 68 -8.21 -16.58 0.04
C VAL A 68 -7.18 -15.46 0.24
N PRO A 69 -5.91 -15.65 -0.13
CA PRO A 69 -4.88 -14.64 0.08
C PRO A 69 -5.14 -13.39 -0.78
N LEU A 70 -4.89 -12.21 -0.20
CA LEU A 70 -4.79 -10.96 -0.94
C LEU A 70 -3.49 -10.96 -1.75
N ARG A 71 -3.50 -10.32 -2.91
CA ARG A 71 -2.32 -10.12 -3.76
C ARG A 71 -2.17 -8.66 -4.10
N VAL A 72 -0.94 -8.17 -4.09
CA VAL A 72 -0.63 -6.76 -4.36
C VAL A 72 0.44 -6.67 -5.42
N ASP A 73 0.13 -5.98 -6.50
CA ASP A 73 1.09 -5.61 -7.53
C ASP A 73 1.73 -4.26 -7.18
N VAL A 74 3.05 -4.19 -7.33
CA VAL A 74 3.83 -2.98 -7.03
C VAL A 74 4.50 -2.54 -8.33
N LYS A 75 4.29 -1.28 -8.69
CA LYS A 75 4.93 -0.61 -9.82
C LYS A 75 5.60 0.67 -9.33
N SER A 76 6.63 1.11 -10.03
CA SER A 76 7.36 2.34 -9.72
C SER A 76 7.76 3.08 -11.01
N GLY A 77 7.76 4.40 -10.96
CA GLY A 77 8.03 5.29 -12.09
C GLY A 77 8.32 6.70 -11.60
N GLU A 78 8.85 7.56 -12.46
CA GLU A 78 9.24 8.93 -12.09
C GLU A 78 8.02 9.87 -11.99
N ASN A 79 6.92 9.51 -12.65
CA ASN A 79 5.62 10.15 -12.47
C ASN A 79 4.51 9.09 -12.55
N TRP A 80 3.32 9.46 -12.10
CA TRP A 80 2.17 8.54 -12.07
C TRP A 80 1.74 8.09 -13.48
N GLY A 81 1.91 8.94 -14.50
CA GLY A 81 1.58 8.60 -15.89
C GLY A 81 2.40 7.43 -16.45
N ASP A 82 3.61 7.22 -15.93
CA ASP A 82 4.50 6.13 -16.32
C ASP A 82 4.16 4.79 -15.64
N LEU A 83 3.22 4.76 -14.68
CA LEU A 83 2.85 3.58 -13.90
C LEU A 83 1.81 2.66 -14.59
N LEU A 84 1.41 2.98 -15.82
CA LEU A 84 0.41 2.22 -16.60
C LEU A 84 0.87 0.80 -16.96
#